data_AF-A0A1V5QZZ9-F1
#
_entry.id   AF-A0A1V5QZZ9-F1
#
_cell.length_a   1.000
_cell.length_b   1.000
_cell.length_c   1.000
_cell.angle_alpha   90.00
_cell.angle_beta   90.00
_cell.angle_gamma   90.00
#
_symmetry.space_group_name_H-M   'P 1'
#
loop_
_entity.id
_entity.type
_entity.pdbx_description
1 polymer ?
#
loop_
_entity_poly.entity_id
_entity_poly.type
_entity_poly.pdbx_seq_one_letter_code
_entity_poly.pdbx_strand_id
1 'polypeptide(L)'
;MTPDRWQQIKGMILDNFSDVEETAEELEAPERGSAEILEFNGPLGKMRVEYWTKPLVLGKNVSGSRRIGSHHEVDYIYSDTETVSTLLAYKWDDNQSDWLEIDLKNSFNL
;
A
#
# COMPACT_ATOMS: atom_id res chain seq x y z
N MET A 1 -8.16 -4.99 -4.07
CA MET A 1 -8.72 -5.57 -2.83
C MET A 1 -10.09 -4.93 -2.60
N THR A 2 -10.96 -5.43 -1.69
CA THR A 2 -12.15 -4.67 -1.25
C THR A 2 -11.99 -4.24 0.21
N PRO A 3 -12.61 -3.12 0.65
CA PRO A 3 -12.52 -2.68 2.05
C PRO A 3 -13.02 -3.72 3.06
N ASP A 4 -14.08 -4.47 2.74
CA ASP A 4 -14.59 -5.54 3.61
C ASP A 4 -13.56 -6.66 3.84
N ARG A 5 -12.80 -7.01 2.79
CA ARG A 5 -11.72 -8.00 2.90
C ARG A 5 -10.59 -7.50 3.79
N TRP A 6 -10.27 -6.22 3.73
CA TRP A 6 -9.29 -5.61 4.62
C TRP A 6 -9.73 -5.69 6.08
N GLN A 7 -10.96 -5.32 6.39
CA GLN A 7 -11.50 -5.40 7.76
C GLN A 7 -11.47 -6.84 8.31
N GLN A 8 -11.74 -7.84 7.47
CA GLN A 8 -11.60 -9.25 7.85
C GLN A 8 -10.15 -9.62 8.17
N ILE A 9 -9.18 -9.23 7.33
CA ILE A 9 -7.76 -9.52 7.54
C ILE A 9 -7.25 -8.82 8.80
N LYS A 10 -7.57 -7.53 8.97
CA LYS A 10 -7.26 -6.76 10.17
C LYS A 10 -7.80 -7.43 11.43
N GLY A 11 -9.08 -7.82 11.41
CA GLY A 11 -9.70 -8.55 12.52
C GLY A 11 -9.02 -9.87 12.83
N MET A 12 -8.64 -10.65 11.82
CA MET A 12 -7.87 -11.88 12.02
C MET A 12 -6.49 -11.63 12.65
N ILE A 13 -5.78 -10.58 12.21
CA ILE A 13 -4.48 -10.23 12.77
C ILE A 13 -4.62 -9.84 14.25
N LEU A 14 -5.57 -8.95 14.56
CA LEU A 14 -5.81 -8.49 15.93
C LEU A 14 -6.29 -9.60 16.88
N ASP A 15 -6.99 -10.61 16.37
CA ASP A 15 -7.46 -11.77 17.15
C ASP A 15 -6.35 -12.81 17.37
N ASN A 16 -5.47 -13.00 16.38
CA ASN A 16 -4.41 -14.01 16.45
C ASN A 16 -3.12 -13.51 17.09
N PHE A 17 -2.87 -12.19 17.07
CA PHE A 17 -1.64 -11.58 17.55
C PHE A 17 -1.94 -10.54 18.61
N SER A 18 -1.29 -10.65 19.77
CA SER A 18 -1.42 -9.71 20.88
C SER A 18 -0.58 -8.44 20.70
N ASP A 19 0.51 -8.53 19.94
CA ASP A 19 1.52 -7.49 19.79
C ASP A 19 1.39 -6.82 18.42
N VAL A 20 0.19 -6.29 18.14
CA VAL A 20 -0.11 -5.58 16.89
C VAL A 20 -0.02 -4.08 17.15
N GLU A 21 0.82 -3.40 16.38
CA GLU A 21 0.91 -1.96 16.31
C GLU A 21 0.14 -1.46 15.09
N GLU A 22 -0.85 -0.61 15.33
CA GLU A 22 -1.68 -0.02 14.27
C GLU A 22 -1.28 1.43 14.03
N THR A 23 -0.93 1.74 12.79
CA THR A 23 -0.60 3.09 12.33
C THR A 23 -1.47 3.44 11.14
N ALA A 24 -2.06 4.63 11.12
CA ALA A 24 -2.81 5.13 9.99
C ALA A 24 -2.20 6.46 9.53
N GLU A 25 -1.88 6.53 8.25
CA GLU A 25 -1.26 7.69 7.63
C GLU A 25 -2.11 8.20 6.47
N GLU A 26 -2.30 9.52 6.40
CA GLU A 26 -2.92 10.17 5.25
C GLU A 26 -1.82 10.52 4.23
N LEU A 27 -1.96 10.02 3.01
CA LEU A 27 -1.04 10.32 1.92
C LEU A 27 -1.43 11.67 1.32
N GLU A 28 -0.52 12.64 1.41
CA GLU A 28 -0.67 13.94 0.77
C GLU A 28 -0.17 13.92 -0.69
N ALA A 29 -0.47 14.97 -1.46
CA ALA A 29 -0.16 15.04 -2.89
C ALA A 29 1.34 14.77 -3.20
N PRO A 30 1.67 14.04 -4.30
CA PRO A 30 0.80 13.68 -5.40
C PRO A 30 -0.11 12.49 -5.11
N GLU A 31 0.30 11.49 -4.31
CA GLU A 31 -0.43 10.22 -4.12
C GLU A 31 -1.59 10.29 -3.11
N ARG A 32 -2.49 11.27 -3.25
CA ARG A 32 -3.64 11.47 -2.32
C ARG A 32 -4.28 10.14 -1.91
N GLY A 33 -4.43 9.87 -0.62
CA GLY A 33 -4.98 8.59 -0.17
C GLY A 33 -4.85 8.36 1.33
N SER A 34 -5.08 7.13 1.75
CA SER A 34 -4.84 6.68 3.13
C SER A 34 -4.11 5.35 3.12
N ALA A 35 -3.21 5.17 4.09
CA ALA A 35 -2.51 3.93 4.33
C ALA A 35 -2.78 3.49 5.77
N GLU A 36 -3.26 2.25 5.94
CA GLU A 36 -3.32 1.59 7.24
C GLU A 36 -2.18 0.57 7.32
N ILE A 37 -1.35 0.67 8.34
CA ILE A 37 -0.16 -0.15 8.56
C ILE A 37 -0.37 -0.94 9.85
N LEU A 38 -0.15 -2.24 9.79
CA LEU A 38 -0.18 -3.17 10.91
C LEU A 38 1.18 -3.84 11.03
N GLU A 39 1.88 -3.62 12.13
CA GLU A 39 3.13 -4.32 12.44
C GLU A 39 2.91 -5.29 13.59
N PHE A 40 3.36 -6.54 13.44
CA PHE A 40 3.15 -7.57 14.45
C PHE A 40 4.20 -8.68 14.39
N ASN A 41 4.31 -9.46 15.46
CA ASN A 41 5.17 -10.63 15.50
C ASN A 41 4.40 -11.89 15.09
N GLY A 42 4.63 -12.34 13.87
CA GLY A 42 4.02 -13.54 13.31
C GLY A 42 4.91 -14.79 13.43
N PRO A 43 4.43 -15.94 12.90
CA PRO A 43 5.19 -17.20 12.90
C PRO A 43 6.49 -17.13 12.09
N LEU A 44 6.62 -16.16 11.18
CA LEU A 44 7.81 -15.91 10.37
C LEU A 44 8.72 -14.81 10.95
N GLY A 45 8.44 -14.34 12.18
CA GLY A 45 9.12 -13.23 12.81
C GLY A 45 8.32 -11.93 12.69
N LYS A 46 9.02 -10.78 12.67
CA LYS A 46 8.37 -9.47 12.50
C LYS A 46 7.73 -9.38 11.12
N MET A 47 6.46 -9.02 11.08
CA MET A 47 5.66 -8.87 9.89
C MET A 47 5.06 -7.48 9.86
N ARG A 48 4.91 -6.93 8.65
CA ARG A 48 4.24 -5.65 8.41
C ARG A 48 3.24 -5.83 7.29
N VAL A 49 2.03 -5.34 7.47
CA VAL A 49 0.96 -5.38 6.47
C VAL A 49 0.47 -3.97 6.25
N GLU A 50 0.43 -3.53 5.01
CA GLU A 50 0.00 -2.19 4.63
C GLU A 50 -1.19 -2.27 3.68
N TYR A 51 -2.23 -1.52 4.00
CA TYR A 51 -3.42 -1.38 3.17
C TYR A 51 -3.51 0.04 2.66
N TRP A 52 -3.22 0.19 1.37
CA TRP A 52 -3.20 1.47 0.69
C TRP A 52 -4.52 1.66 -0.04
N THR A 53 -5.23 2.74 0.28
CA THR A 53 -6.43 3.17 -0.45
C THR A 53 -6.13 4.48 -1.15
N LYS A 54 -6.05 4.42 -2.48
CA LYS A 54 -5.80 5.58 -3.34
C LYS A 54 -6.88 5.72 -4.41
N PRO A 55 -7.21 6.94 -4.86
CA PRO A 55 -8.06 7.11 -6.02
C PRO A 55 -7.37 6.50 -7.24
N LEU A 56 -8.16 5.86 -8.11
CA LEU A 56 -7.65 5.27 -9.34
C LEU A 56 -7.00 6.36 -10.18
N VAL A 57 -5.75 6.20 -10.56
CA VAL A 57 -5.11 7.11 -11.52
C VAL A 57 -5.67 6.77 -12.91
N LEU A 58 -6.55 7.64 -13.45
CA LEU A 58 -7.15 7.48 -14.78
C LEU A 58 -6.14 7.72 -15.90
N GLY A 59 -5.06 8.44 -15.61
CA GLY A 59 -3.96 8.63 -16.53
C GLY A 59 -2.95 9.65 -16.03
N LYS A 60 -1.77 9.66 -16.65
CA LYS A 60 -0.80 10.74 -16.54
C LYS A 60 -0.90 11.57 -17.82
N ASN A 61 -1.21 12.86 -17.71
CA ASN A 61 -1.03 13.75 -18.85
C ASN A 61 0.41 14.26 -18.81
N VAL A 62 1.29 13.61 -19.58
CA VAL A 62 2.62 14.15 -19.83
C VAL A 62 2.50 15.18 -20.95
N SER A 63 2.16 16.42 -20.62
CA SER A 63 2.26 17.53 -21.57
C SER A 63 3.73 17.90 -21.77
N GLY A 64 4.43 17.11 -22.58
CA GLY A 64 5.78 17.42 -23.03
C GLY A 64 5.74 18.53 -24.07
N SER A 65 5.78 19.80 -23.64
CA SER A 65 6.12 20.90 -24.55
C SER A 65 7.58 20.76 -24.96
N ARG A 66 7.82 20.44 -26.24
CA ARG A 66 9.14 20.29 -26.83
C ARG A 66 9.80 21.67 -26.99
N ARG A 67 10.19 22.30 -25.88
CA ARG A 67 11.04 23.49 -25.86
C ARG A 67 12.11 23.33 -24.78
N ILE A 68 13.34 23.61 -25.21
CA ILE A 68 14.58 23.51 -24.42
C ILE A 68 14.42 24.40 -23.18
N GLY A 69 14.31 23.78 -22.00
CA GLY A 69 14.35 24.48 -20.70
C GLY A 69 13.13 24.38 -19.78
N SER A 70 12.13 23.51 -20.03
CA SER A 70 10.92 23.45 -19.18
C SER A 70 10.90 22.31 -18.17
N HIS A 71 10.65 22.69 -16.91
CA HIS A 71 10.27 21.87 -15.77
C HIS A 71 9.20 20.83 -16.17
N HIS A 72 9.43 19.56 -15.88
CA HIS A 72 8.47 18.49 -16.11
C HIS A 72 7.45 18.49 -14.97
N GLU A 73 6.32 19.16 -15.15
CA GLU A 73 5.16 19.03 -14.25
C GLU A 73 4.37 17.79 -14.68
N VAL A 74 4.35 16.77 -13.81
CA VAL A 74 3.61 15.53 -14.06
C VAL A 74 2.24 15.68 -13.42
N ASP A 75 1.24 15.99 -14.23
CA ASP A 75 -0.16 16.06 -13.78
C ASP A 75 -0.77 14.65 -13.73
N TYR A 76 -1.00 14.17 -12.52
CA TYR A 76 -1.74 12.94 -12.26
C TYR A 76 -3.24 13.23 -12.31
N ILE A 77 -3.97 12.56 -13.23
CA ILE A 77 -5.43 12.60 -13.27
C ILE A 77 -5.95 11.45 -12.42
N TYR A 78 -6.60 11.80 -11.31
CA TYR A 78 -7.28 10.87 -10.43
C TYR A 78 -8.74 10.68 -10.84
N SER A 79 -9.29 9.50 -10.60
CA SER A 79 -10.72 9.23 -10.72
C SER A 79 -11.41 9.81 -9.51
N ASP A 80 -12.44 10.61 -9.76
CA ASP A 80 -13.30 11.15 -8.70
C ASP A 80 -14.25 10.07 -8.13
N THR A 81 -14.42 8.93 -8.82
CA THR A 81 -15.44 7.91 -8.49
C THR A 81 -14.87 6.52 -8.18
N GLU A 82 -13.68 6.20 -8.66
CA GLU A 82 -13.09 4.86 -8.49
C GLU A 82 -11.85 4.91 -7.59
N THR A 83 -11.78 4.02 -6.61
CA THR A 83 -10.62 3.86 -5.73
C THR A 83 -9.96 2.51 -5.96
N VAL A 84 -8.63 2.49 -5.93
CA VAL A 84 -7.83 1.28 -5.94
C VAL A 84 -7.32 1.04 -4.52
N SER A 85 -7.60 -0.15 -4.01
CA SER A 85 -6.99 -0.62 -2.78
C SER A 85 -5.99 -1.73 -3.03
N THR A 86 -4.80 -1.55 -2.46
CA THR A 86 -3.67 -2.46 -2.55
C THR A 86 -3.34 -2.97 -1.15
N LEU A 87 -3.14 -4.28 -1.03
CA LEU A 87 -2.62 -4.89 0.18
C LEU A 87 -1.18 -5.30 -0.10
N LEU A 88 -0.26 -4.83 0.74
CA LEU A 88 1.15 -5.18 0.73
C LEU A 88 1.47 -5.89 2.04
N ALA A 89 2.28 -6.94 1.97
CA ALA A 89 2.75 -7.65 3.15
C ALA A 89 4.28 -7.75 3.08
N TYR A 90 4.92 -7.63 4.22
CA TYR A 90 6.36 -7.66 4.37
C TYR A 90 6.73 -8.57 5.54
N LYS A 91 7.88 -9.22 5.42
CA LYS A 91 8.57 -9.87 6.54
C LYS A 91 9.88 -9.15 6.80
N TRP A 92 10.24 -9.01 8.06
CA TRP A 92 11.58 -8.59 8.42
C TRP A 92 12.57 -9.70 8.06
N ASP A 93 13.66 -9.34 7.39
CA ASP A 93 14.76 -10.23 7.10
C ASP A 93 15.96 -9.83 7.95
N ASP A 94 16.29 -10.66 8.94
CA ASP A 94 17.37 -10.35 9.88
C ASP A 94 18.74 -10.28 9.17
N ASN A 95 18.93 -11.08 8.12
CA ASN A 95 20.21 -11.12 7.37
C ASN A 95 20.44 -9.83 6.58
N GLN A 96 19.38 -9.25 6.01
CA GLN A 96 19.45 -7.99 5.26
C GLN A 96 19.16 -6.78 6.14
N SER A 97 18.67 -6.99 7.36
CA SER A 97 18.17 -5.94 8.25
C SER A 97 17.18 -5.02 7.53
N ASP A 98 16.30 -5.61 6.71
CA ASP A 98 15.37 -4.90 5.84
C ASP A 98 14.03 -5.64 5.72
N TRP A 99 13.00 -4.93 5.27
CA TRP A 99 11.67 -5.47 5.01
C TRP A 99 11.62 -6.10 3.61
N LEU A 100 11.40 -7.40 3.55
CA LEU A 100 11.18 -8.11 2.29
C LEU A 100 9.69 -8.22 1.99
N GLU A 101 9.28 -7.68 0.84
CA GLU A 101 7.92 -7.79 0.34
C GLU A 101 7.56 -9.26 0.07
N ILE A 102 6.41 -9.68 0.58
CA ILE A 102 5.79 -10.96 0.32
C ILE A 102 4.84 -10.75 -0.85
N ASP A 103 5.12 -11.39 -1.98
CA ASP A 103 4.22 -11.37 -3.12
C ASP A 103 2.93 -12.15 -2.81
N LEU A 104 1.88 -11.40 -2.48
CA LEU A 104 0.54 -11.92 -2.23
C LEU A 104 -0.18 -12.37 -3.52
N LYS A 105 0.29 -11.95 -4.71
CA LYS A 105 -0.34 -12.33 -5.99
C LYS A 105 0.03 -13.74 -6.41
N ASN A 106 1.23 -14.20 -6.04
CA ASN A 106 1.71 -15.53 -6.46
C ASN A 106 1.40 -16.65 -5.45
N SER A 107 0.81 -16.32 -4.30
CA SER A 107 0.52 -17.26 -3.20
C SER A 107 -0.90 -17.85 -3.23
N PHE A 108 -1.75 -17.47 -4.20
CA PHE A 108 -3.12 -17.99 -4.38
C PHE A 108 -3.36 -18.71 -5.71
N ASN A 109 -2.37 -19.45 -6.23
CA ASN A 109 -2.65 -20.52 -7.20
C ASN A 109 -3.01 -21.80 -6.43
N LEU A 110 -4.27 -21.90 -6.02
CA LEU A 110 -4.89 -23.12 -5.47
C LEU A 110 -6.06 -23.53 -6.36
#